data_AF-A0A846P6E0-F1
#
_entry.id   AF-A0A846P6E0-F1
#
_cell.length_a   1.000
_cell.length_b   1.000
_cell.length_c   1.000
_cell.angle_alpha   90.00
_cell.angle_beta   90.00
_cell.angle_gamma   90.00
#
_symmetry.space_group_name_H-M   'P 1'
#
loop_
_entity.id
_entity.type
_entity.pdbx_description
1 polymer ?
#
loop_
_entity_poly.entity_id
_entity_poly.type
_entity_poly.pdbx_seq_one_letter_code
_entity_poly.pdbx_strand_id
1 'polypeptide(L)'
;MEATGLLRCGKCNAVMICCPAKSGQYYYYTCNSHFRQGKHACDSKSVAKDMLEAFVIERLKQNLLTEENLAELVKLTNEEIKQGKSQYREKLLAIDAQLEALKGKLDKLYDALESGMLDLSDLAPRIKEMKSQIDKLENTRADLADGKQR
;
A
#
# COMPACT_ATOMS: atom_id res chain seq x y z
N MET A 1 -6.48 -24.95 4.85
CA MET A 1 -7.41 -24.40 5.85
C MET A 1 -7.91 -23.04 5.34
N GLU A 2 -8.22 -22.94 4.04
CA GLU A 2 -8.13 -21.65 3.32
C GLU A 2 -9.50 -21.00 3.05
N ALA A 3 -10.59 -21.78 2.98
CA ALA A 3 -11.95 -21.24 2.77
C ALA A 3 -12.88 -21.30 4.00
N THR A 4 -12.36 -21.64 5.18
CA THR A 4 -13.18 -21.71 6.40
C THR A 4 -13.68 -20.31 6.77
N GLY A 5 -15.00 -20.10 6.79
CA GLY A 5 -15.63 -18.80 7.08
C GLY A 5 -16.17 -18.04 5.87
N LEU A 6 -15.72 -18.36 4.66
CA LEU A 6 -16.26 -17.78 3.41
C LEU A 6 -17.44 -18.60 2.86
N LEU A 7 -17.42 -19.91 3.10
CA LEU A 7 -18.43 -20.83 2.59
C LEU A 7 -19.68 -20.83 3.46
N ARG A 8 -20.85 -20.67 2.82
CA ARG A 8 -22.16 -20.72 3.46
C ARG A 8 -22.97 -21.88 2.91
N CYS A 9 -23.71 -22.55 3.80
CA CYS A 9 -24.59 -23.63 3.44
C CYS A 9 -25.77 -23.10 2.61
N GLY A 10 -25.98 -23.61 1.40
CA GLY A 10 -27.11 -23.19 0.56
C GLY A 10 -28.50 -23.53 1.12
N LYS A 11 -28.61 -24.34 2.17
CA LYS A 11 -29.89 -24.71 2.81
C LYS A 11 -30.27 -23.83 4.00
N CYS A 12 -29.37 -23.71 4.97
CA CYS A 12 -29.64 -22.97 6.22
C CYS A 12 -28.80 -21.70 6.38
N ASN A 13 -28.00 -21.34 5.37
CA ASN A 13 -27.11 -20.17 5.35
C ASN A 13 -26.05 -20.11 6.47
N ALA A 14 -25.93 -21.16 7.28
CA ALA A 14 -24.88 -21.26 8.28
C ALA A 14 -23.50 -21.41 7.63
N VAL A 15 -22.47 -20.98 8.35
CA VAL A 15 -21.08 -21.13 7.92
C VAL A 15 -20.72 -22.61 7.78
N MET A 16 -19.94 -22.95 6.76
CA MET A 16 -19.36 -24.28 6.61
C MET A 16 -17.97 -24.34 7.24
N ILE A 17 -17.68 -25.45 7.91
CA ILE A 17 -16.42 -25.72 8.59
C ILE A 17 -15.69 -26.89 7.92
N CYS A 18 -14.36 -26.83 7.92
CA CYS A 18 -13.51 -27.90 7.39
C CYS A 18 -13.22 -28.92 8.49
N CYS A 19 -13.65 -30.17 8.29
CA CYS A 19 -13.46 -31.26 9.25
C CYS A 19 -12.53 -32.33 8.67
N PRO A 20 -11.53 -32.82 9.44
CA PRO A 20 -10.74 -33.98 9.05
C PRO A 20 -11.57 -35.28 9.15
N ALA A 21 -11.27 -36.24 8.29
CA ALA A 21 -11.83 -37.58 8.27
C ALA A 21 -10.72 -38.62 8.06
N LYS A 22 -10.97 -39.87 8.47
CA LYS A 22 -9.99 -40.98 8.43
C LYS A 22 -8.61 -40.55 8.95
N SER A 23 -8.55 -40.15 10.21
CA SER A 23 -7.30 -39.74 10.89
C SER A 23 -6.54 -38.58 10.20
N GLY A 24 -7.25 -37.67 9.53
CA GLY A 24 -6.65 -36.51 8.86
C GLY A 24 -6.22 -36.76 7.42
N GLN A 25 -6.51 -37.94 6.86
CA GLN A 25 -6.19 -38.25 5.45
C GLN A 25 -7.10 -37.51 4.46
N TYR A 26 -8.34 -37.18 4.86
CA TYR A 26 -9.29 -36.48 4.01
C TYR A 26 -9.91 -35.30 4.75
N TYR A 27 -10.28 -34.28 4.00
CA TYR A 27 -10.91 -33.08 4.54
C TYR A 27 -12.23 -32.80 3.81
N TYR A 28 -13.24 -32.43 4.59
CA TYR A 28 -14.57 -32.13 4.05
C TYR A 28 -15.11 -30.83 4.64
N TYR A 29 -15.75 -30.03 3.79
CA TYR A 29 -16.56 -28.91 4.24
C TYR A 29 -17.94 -29.41 4.65
N THR A 30 -18.32 -29.14 5.90
CA THR A 30 -19.60 -29.54 6.49
C THR A 30 -20.31 -28.32 7.06
N CYS A 31 -21.63 -28.24 6.93
CA CYS A 31 -22.41 -27.18 7.55
C CYS A 31 -22.26 -27.19 9.08
N ASN A 32 -21.98 -26.03 9.69
CA ASN A 32 -21.80 -25.92 11.13
C ASN A 32 -23.06 -26.34 11.92
N SER A 33 -24.27 -26.02 11.43
CA SER A 33 -25.52 -26.45 12.07
C SER A 33 -25.69 -27.99 12.05
N HIS A 34 -25.41 -28.64 10.91
CA HIS A 34 -25.41 -30.10 10.82
C HIS A 34 -24.34 -30.71 11.74
N PHE A 35 -23.15 -30.12 11.81
CA PHE A 35 -22.07 -30.62 12.65
C PHE A 35 -22.36 -30.51 14.16
N ARG A 36 -22.94 -29.39 14.61
CA ARG A 36 -23.20 -29.14 16.03
C ARG A 36 -24.50 -29.77 16.55
N GLN A 37 -25.55 -29.74 15.74
CA GLN A 37 -26.91 -30.11 16.17
C GLN A 37 -27.43 -31.36 15.45
N GLY A 38 -26.63 -31.94 14.56
CA GLY A 38 -26.98 -33.14 13.80
C GLY A 38 -27.91 -32.86 12.61
N LYS A 39 -28.33 -33.96 11.96
CA LYS A 39 -29.10 -33.94 10.71
C LYS A 39 -30.47 -33.27 10.82
N HIS A 40 -31.04 -33.19 12.03
CA HIS A 40 -32.32 -32.51 12.28
C HIS A 40 -32.23 -30.99 12.08
N ALA A 41 -31.06 -30.37 12.32
CA ALA A 41 -30.89 -28.93 12.18
C ALA A 41 -30.58 -28.48 10.74
N CYS A 42 -29.93 -29.34 9.95
CA CYS A 42 -29.69 -29.14 8.53
C CYS A 42 -29.29 -30.47 7.92
N ASP A 43 -29.88 -30.87 6.79
CA ASP A 43 -29.59 -32.13 6.09
C ASP A 43 -28.59 -31.95 4.92
N SER A 44 -27.77 -30.89 4.96
CA SER A 44 -26.76 -30.62 3.93
C SER A 44 -25.67 -31.69 3.94
N LYS A 45 -25.28 -32.16 2.75
CA LYS A 45 -24.18 -33.11 2.59
C LYS A 45 -22.83 -32.42 2.77
N SER A 46 -21.87 -33.15 3.33
CA SER A 46 -20.46 -32.72 3.35
C SER A 46 -19.87 -32.80 1.93
N VAL A 47 -19.04 -31.82 1.59
CA VAL A 47 -18.38 -31.72 0.27
C VAL A 47 -16.88 -31.90 0.45
N ALA A 48 -16.25 -32.67 -0.44
CA ALA A 48 -14.79 -32.85 -0.41
C ALA A 48 -14.08 -31.50 -0.57
N LYS A 49 -13.10 -31.24 0.29
CA LYS A 49 -12.32 -29.99 0.29
C LYS A 49 -11.71 -29.72 -1.08
N ASP A 50 -11.00 -30.70 -1.63
CA ASP A 50 -10.23 -30.53 -2.86
C ASP A 50 -11.13 -30.25 -4.06
N MET A 51 -12.29 -30.92 -4.15
CA MET A 51 -13.27 -30.66 -5.20
C MET A 51 -13.80 -29.23 -5.15
N LEU A 52 -14.14 -28.75 -3.94
CA LEU A 52 -14.73 -27.44 -3.77
C LEU A 52 -13.71 -26.32 -3.96
N GLU A 53 -12.50 -26.48 -3.44
CA GLU A 53 -11.41 -25.53 -3.64
C GLU A 53 -11.00 -25.46 -5.12
N ALA A 54 -10.88 -26.60 -5.80
CA ALA A 54 -10.60 -26.65 -7.24
C ALA A 54 -11.67 -25.92 -8.05
N PHE A 55 -12.95 -26.16 -7.76
CA PHE A 55 -14.07 -25.48 -8.42
C PHE A 55 -14.00 -23.95 -8.24
N VAL A 56 -13.73 -23.48 -7.02
CA VAL A 56 -13.59 -22.04 -6.75
C VAL A 56 -12.40 -21.46 -7.51
N ILE A 57 -11.25 -22.12 -7.48
CA ILE A 57 -10.04 -21.67 -8.20
C ILE A 57 -10.30 -21.59 -9.69
N GLU A 58 -10.93 -22.61 -10.29
CA GLU A 58 -11.28 -22.60 -11.71
C GLU A 58 -12.22 -21.44 -12.06
N ARG A 59 -13.24 -21.20 -11.23
CA ARG A 59 -14.18 -20.10 -11.45
C ARG A 59 -13.50 -18.74 -11.32
N LEU A 60 -12.57 -18.57 -10.38
CA LEU A 60 -11.78 -17.34 -10.26
C LEU A 60 -10.89 -17.14 -11.48
N LYS A 61 -10.24 -18.21 -11.97
CA LYS A 61 -9.42 -18.15 -13.20
C LYS A 61 -10.22 -17.74 -14.42
N GLN A 62 -11.41 -18.33 -14.60
CA GLN A 62 -12.24 -18.09 -15.77
C GLN A 62 -12.91 -16.71 -15.81
N ASN A 63 -13.21 -16.10 -14.66
CA ASN A 63 -13.98 -14.84 -14.64
C ASN A 63 -13.17 -13.63 -14.19
N LEU A 64 -12.12 -13.83 -13.38
CA LEU A 64 -11.32 -12.72 -12.83
C LEU A 64 -9.92 -12.67 -13.41
N LEU A 65 -9.25 -13.81 -13.58
CA LEU A 65 -7.88 -13.88 -14.10
C LEU A 65 -7.86 -14.19 -15.60
N THR A 66 -8.74 -13.55 -16.38
CA THR A 66 -8.68 -13.62 -17.84
C THR A 66 -7.49 -12.79 -18.35
N GLU A 67 -7.02 -13.07 -19.57
CA GLU A 67 -5.90 -12.32 -20.16
C GLU A 67 -6.21 -10.82 -20.25
N GLU A 68 -7.45 -10.45 -20.57
CA GLU A 68 -7.87 -9.06 -20.64
C GLU A 68 -7.81 -8.38 -19.27
N ASN A 69 -8.37 -9.01 -18.24
CA ASN A 69 -8.38 -8.46 -16.88
C ASN A 69 -6.97 -8.34 -16.30
N LEU A 70 -6.10 -9.32 -16.58
CA LEU A 70 -4.71 -9.28 -16.18
C LEU A 70 -3.94 -8.15 -16.89
N ALA A 71 -4.18 -7.95 -18.18
CA ALA A 71 -3.59 -6.84 -18.93
C ALA A 71 -4.04 -5.48 -18.39
N GLU A 72 -5.33 -5.34 -18.05
CA GLU A 72 -5.87 -4.13 -17.44
C GLU A 72 -5.28 -3.88 -16.05
N LEU A 73 -5.16 -4.91 -15.21
CA LEU A 73 -4.52 -4.80 -13.90
C LEU A 73 -3.07 -4.32 -14.02
N VAL A 74 -2.29 -4.93 -14.92
CA VAL A 74 -0.90 -4.51 -15.17
C VAL A 74 -0.82 -3.07 -15.66
N LYS A 75 -1.76 -2.64 -16.51
CA LYS A 75 -1.83 -1.26 -16.98
C LYS A 75 -2.09 -0.29 -15.82
N LEU A 76 -3.10 -0.56 -15.00
CA LEU A 76 -3.46 0.28 -13.85
C LEU A 76 -2.30 0.39 -12.86
N THR A 77 -1.67 -0.73 -12.49
CA THR A 77 -0.50 -0.72 -11.61
C THR A 77 0.66 0.08 -12.20
N ASN A 78 0.93 -0.04 -13.50
CA ASN A 78 1.97 0.75 -14.16
C ASN A 78 1.64 2.25 -14.19
N GLU A 79 0.38 2.62 -14.35
CA GLU A 79 -0.09 4.00 -14.28
C GLU A 79 0.08 4.58 -12.88
N GLU A 80 -0.29 3.84 -11.83
CA GLU A 80 -0.07 4.23 -10.43
C GLU A 80 1.43 4.42 -10.12
N ILE A 81 2.29 3.50 -10.56
CA ILE A 81 3.75 3.62 -10.41
C ILE A 81 4.27 4.88 -11.12
N LYS A 82 3.77 5.17 -12.33
CA LYS A 82 4.16 6.37 -13.09
C LYS A 82 3.71 7.66 -12.39
N GLN A 83 2.47 7.71 -11.91
CA GLN A 83 1.93 8.86 -11.19
C GLN A 83 2.66 9.10 -9.87
N GLY A 84 2.98 8.04 -9.12
CA GLY A 84 3.83 8.14 -7.93
C GLY A 84 5.17 8.77 -8.29
N LYS A 85 5.87 8.22 -9.29
CA LYS A 85 7.17 8.75 -9.76
C LYS A 85 7.11 10.20 -10.23
N SER A 86 6.04 10.64 -10.87
CA SER A 86 5.90 12.04 -11.30
C SER A 86 5.72 12.98 -10.11
N GLN A 87 4.87 12.63 -9.14
CA GLN A 87 4.67 13.43 -7.92
C GLN A 87 5.96 13.56 -7.10
N TYR A 88 6.75 12.49 -6.99
CA TYR A 88 8.06 12.55 -6.32
C TYR A 88 9.03 13.50 -7.04
N ARG A 89 9.07 13.42 -8.37
CA ARG A 89 9.93 14.29 -9.18
C ARG A 89 9.53 15.76 -9.05
N GLU A 90 8.24 16.06 -9.07
CA GLU A 90 7.70 17.41 -8.90
C GLU A 90 8.05 17.98 -7.51
N LYS A 91 7.93 17.17 -6.45
CA LYS A 91 8.34 17.57 -5.09
C LYS A 91 9.83 17.88 -4.99
N LEU A 92 10.69 17.06 -5.59
CA LEU A 92 12.13 17.32 -5.63
C LEU A 92 12.45 18.63 -6.37
N LEU A 93 11.83 18.86 -7.53
CA LEU A 93 12.01 20.11 -8.28
C LEU A 93 11.54 21.33 -7.49
N ALA A 94 10.44 21.22 -6.76
CA ALA A 94 9.94 22.30 -5.91
C ALA A 94 10.90 22.62 -4.75
N ILE A 95 11.48 21.60 -4.10
CA ILE A 95 12.46 21.78 -3.03
C ILE A 95 13.76 22.39 -3.59
N ASP A 96 14.24 21.91 -4.74
CA ASP A 96 15.42 22.48 -5.41
C ASP A 96 15.23 23.96 -5.72
N ALA A 97 14.07 24.35 -6.27
CA ALA A 97 13.76 25.76 -6.53
C ALA A 97 13.70 26.61 -5.25
N GLN A 98 13.19 26.06 -4.15
CA GLN A 98 13.16 26.76 -2.85
C GLN A 98 14.56 26.95 -2.27
N LEU A 99 15.42 25.93 -2.37
CA LEU A 99 16.82 25.99 -1.95
C LEU A 99 17.58 27.06 -2.71
N GLU A 100 17.48 27.09 -4.04
CA GLU A 100 18.10 28.12 -4.87
C GLU A 100 17.61 29.53 -4.50
N ALA A 101 16.31 29.70 -4.29
CA ALA A 101 15.75 30.98 -3.88
C ALA A 101 16.23 31.44 -2.50
N LEU A 102 16.41 30.54 -1.54
CA LEU A 102 16.94 30.86 -0.20
C LEU A 102 18.44 31.13 -0.22
N LYS A 103 19.22 30.32 -0.95
CA LYS A 103 20.67 30.53 -1.13
C LYS A 103 20.95 31.88 -1.80
N GLY A 104 20.25 32.19 -2.89
CA GLY A 104 20.40 33.50 -3.54
C GLY A 104 19.94 34.69 -2.69
N LYS A 105 19.01 34.51 -1.74
CA LYS A 105 18.68 35.55 -0.75
C LYS A 105 19.79 35.71 0.29
N LEU A 106 20.39 34.59 0.72
CA LEU A 106 21.49 34.58 1.67
C LEU A 106 22.72 35.28 1.08
N ASP A 107 23.04 35.02 -0.19
CA ASP A 107 24.14 35.66 -0.90
C ASP A 107 23.95 37.19 -0.94
N LYS A 108 22.75 37.67 -1.26
CA LYS A 108 22.44 39.12 -1.23
C LYS A 108 22.59 39.74 0.16
N LEU A 109 22.32 38.99 1.23
CA LEU A 109 22.53 39.48 2.59
C LEU A 109 24.02 39.56 2.93
N TYR A 110 24.83 38.63 2.40
CA TYR A 110 26.28 38.71 2.51
C TYR A 110 26.85 39.89 1.73
N ASP A 111 26.40 40.12 0.50
CA ASP A 111 26.80 41.29 -0.30
C ASP A 111 26.46 42.61 0.41
N ALA A 112 25.27 42.70 1.01
CA ALA A 112 24.83 43.89 1.75
C ALA A 112 25.68 44.14 3.02
N LEU A 113 26.11 43.07 3.70
CA LEU A 113 27.01 43.13 4.84
C LEU A 113 28.42 43.59 4.40
N GLU A 114 28.95 43.04 3.30
CA GLU A 114 30.28 43.40 2.76
C GLU A 114 30.33 44.86 2.29
N SER A 115 29.22 45.37 1.74
CA SER A 115 29.10 46.78 1.32
C SER A 115 28.99 47.78 2.48
N GLY A 116 28.87 47.30 3.73
CA GLY A 116 28.74 48.14 4.93
C GLY A 116 27.38 48.85 5.05
N MET A 117 26.37 48.44 4.28
CA MET A 117 25.03 49.06 4.32
C MET A 117 24.20 48.65 5.54
N LEU A 118 24.54 47.53 6.18
CA LEU A 118 23.81 46.94 7.30
C LEU A 118 24.79 46.34 8.31
N ASP A 119 24.49 46.46 9.60
CA ASP A 119 25.28 45.87 10.66
C ASP A 119 25.00 44.37 10.85
N LEU A 120 26.05 43.63 11.21
CA LEU A 120 25.98 42.18 11.44
C LEU A 120 24.93 41.81 12.51
N SER A 121 24.73 42.67 13.52
CA SER A 121 23.76 42.45 14.60
C SER A 121 22.33 42.36 14.10
N ASP A 122 21.99 43.12 13.05
CA ASP A 122 20.64 43.20 12.52
C ASP A 122 20.34 42.02 11.57
N LEU A 123 21.37 41.51 10.91
CA LEU A 123 21.26 40.41 9.94
C LEU A 123 21.49 39.02 10.54
N ALA A 124 22.27 38.91 11.63
CA ALA A 124 22.58 37.64 12.30
C ALA A 124 21.35 36.75 12.60
N PRO A 125 20.23 37.24 13.18
CA PRO A 125 19.06 36.39 13.43
C PRO A 125 18.41 35.90 12.13
N ARG A 126 18.42 36.73 11.07
CA ARG A 126 17.81 36.39 9.78
C ARG A 126 18.64 35.39 8.98
N ILE A 127 19.97 35.54 9.01
CA ILE A 127 20.92 34.59 8.43
C ILE A 127 20.80 33.24 9.13
N LYS A 128 20.72 33.22 10.47
CA LYS A 128 20.57 31.98 11.25
C LYS A 128 19.28 31.26 10.90
N GLU A 129 18.17 31.98 10.79
CA GLU A 129 16.88 31.41 10.39
C GLU A 129 16.93 30.84 8.96
N MET A 130 17.48 31.58 7.99
CA MET A 130 17.60 31.09 6.61
C MET A 130 18.50 29.85 6.51
N LYS A 131 19.63 29.81 7.24
CA LYS A 131 20.48 28.61 7.31
C LYS A 131 19.73 27.42 7.88
N SER A 132 18.95 27.61 8.95
CA SER A 132 18.13 26.53 9.51
C SER A 132 17.07 26.03 8.53
N GLN A 133 16.48 26.92 7.72
CA GLN A 133 15.52 26.53 6.69
C GLN A 133 16.20 25.76 5.54
N ILE A 134 17.39 26.18 5.12
CA ILE A 134 18.20 25.47 4.12
C ILE A 134 18.54 24.07 4.62
N ASP A 135 19.06 23.93 5.85
CA ASP A 135 19.42 22.63 6.42
C ASP A 135 18.20 21.69 6.49
N LYS A 136 17.02 22.20 6.88
CA LYS A 136 15.78 21.42 6.90
C LYS A 136 15.38 20.95 5.51
N LEU A 137 15.46 21.82 4.50
CA LEU A 137 15.13 21.50 3.12
C LEU A 137 16.13 20.52 2.51
N GLU A 138 17.42 20.64 2.81
CA GLU A 138 18.47 19.71 2.35
C GLU A 138 18.28 18.31 2.95
N ASN A 139 17.94 18.22 4.24
CA ASN A 139 17.59 16.95 4.87
C ASN A 139 16.33 16.33 4.24
N THR A 140 15.27 17.12 4.06
CA THR A 140 14.03 16.66 3.42
C THR A 140 14.28 16.17 1.99
N ARG A 141 15.18 16.84 1.26
CA ARG A 141 15.60 16.44 -0.08
C ARG A 141 16.37 15.11 -0.07
N ALA A 142 17.28 14.94 0.88
CA ALA A 142 18.05 13.70 1.04
C ALA A 142 17.11 12.51 1.35
N ASP A 143 16.19 12.68 2.29
CA ASP A 143 15.19 11.66 2.63
C ASP A 143 14.33 11.27 1.41
N LEU A 144 13.92 12.24 0.60
CA LEU A 144 13.15 12.01 -0.62
C LEU A 144 13.98 11.38 -1.75
N ALA A 145 15.29 11.62 -1.78
CA ALA A 145 16.20 11.02 -2.75
C ALA A 145 16.53 9.55 -2.38
N ASP A 146 16.69 9.25 -1.10
CA ASP A 146 17.01 7.92 -0.58
C ASP A 146 15.79 6.99 -0.52
N GLY A 147 14.59 7.55 -0.29
CA GLY A 147 13.31 6.83 -0.41
C GLY A 147 13.04 6.25 -1.83
N LYS A 148 13.87 6.60 -2.82
CA LYS A 148 13.83 6.08 -4.19
C LYS A 148 14.51 4.71 -4.35
N GLN A 149 15.24 4.22 -3.34
CA GLN A 149 16.03 2.98 -3.38
C GLN A 149 15.37 1.78 -2.65
N ARG A 150 14.22 1.96 -2.00
CA ARG A 150 13.45 0.89 -1.35
C ARG A 150 12.24 0.45 -2.17
#